data_AF-A0A0V8TBB7-F1
#
_entry.id   AF-A0A0V8TBB7-F1
#
_cell.length_a   1.000
_cell.length_b   1.000
_cell.length_c   1.000
_cell.angle_alpha   90.00
_cell.angle_beta   90.00
_cell.angle_gamma   90.00
#
_symmetry.space_group_name_H-M   'P 1'
#
loop_
_entity.id
_entity.type
_entity.pdbx_description
1 polymer ?
#
loop_
_entity_poly.entity_id
_entity_poly.type
_entity_poly.pdbx_seq_one_letter_code
_entity_poly.pdbx_strand_id
1 'polypeptide(L)'
;MRVPRPRRLPADSWRWATDHLPIACVDVLPVARDADGAVTHVGLIRRDSPWGEVWCHVGGRQERLESVHDAARRTLDESLSPVDDVVPSPEPFLVQEYFPDVRPGAGVDPRKHAVAVCFTADVPAGRALRARGSEARGFAWFEVGALPEPSTLWPGSLRMVQRAVAPAPDTSGTSGTADELAAYESLSAREVSLNELMWQTPALAMTAMAFLLTIALGDGAAWQRALAGALSAVVAVASAQLLAKHSAGAIADADALHALETRRGMLPVHAPPKRGPRATVRGDGLWAWFADRRSRRWWFVSLLAFGAVSALLTVTATAEALGALV
;
A
#
# COMPACT_ATOMS: atom_id res chain seq x y z
N MET A 1 -38.28 -25.84 -7.46
CA MET A 1 -37.20 -26.74 -6.97
C MET A 1 -36.02 -26.61 -7.93
N ARG A 2 -34.83 -26.18 -7.48
CA ARG A 2 -33.64 -26.13 -8.36
C ARG A 2 -33.10 -27.55 -8.51
N VAL A 3 -32.98 -28.03 -9.75
CA VAL A 3 -32.31 -29.31 -10.06
C VAL A 3 -30.88 -29.26 -9.51
N PRO A 4 -30.44 -30.24 -8.70
CA PRO A 4 -29.06 -30.30 -8.22
C PRO A 4 -28.14 -30.41 -9.43
N ARG A 5 -27.22 -29.46 -9.59
CA ARG A 5 -26.20 -29.51 -10.65
C ARG A 5 -24.96 -30.23 -10.12
N PRO A 6 -24.26 -31.06 -10.92
CA PRO A 6 -23.04 -31.74 -10.48
C PRO A 6 -21.91 -30.75 -10.14
N ARG A 7 -21.04 -31.05 -9.17
CA ARG A 7 -19.92 -30.15 -8.80
C ARG A 7 -18.87 -30.03 -9.91
N ARG A 8 -18.52 -31.15 -10.56
CA ARG A 8 -17.74 -31.19 -11.80
C ARG A 8 -18.61 -30.91 -13.01
N LEU A 9 -18.11 -30.06 -13.91
CA LEU A 9 -18.75 -29.79 -15.19
C LEU A 9 -18.58 -31.00 -16.14
N PRO A 10 -19.62 -31.35 -16.93
CA PRO A 10 -19.46 -32.23 -18.08
C PRO A 10 -18.42 -31.70 -19.07
N ALA A 11 -17.84 -32.58 -19.89
CA ALA A 11 -16.71 -32.25 -20.77
C ALA A 11 -16.99 -31.05 -21.70
N ASP A 12 -18.17 -30.98 -22.31
CA ASP A 12 -18.54 -29.89 -23.22
C ASP A 12 -18.70 -28.55 -22.48
N SER A 13 -19.34 -28.56 -21.31
CA SER A 13 -19.47 -27.37 -20.47
C SER A 13 -18.12 -26.92 -19.92
N TRP A 14 -17.22 -27.85 -19.63
CA TRP A 14 -15.86 -27.55 -19.21
C TRP A 14 -15.06 -26.90 -20.34
N ARG A 15 -15.10 -27.44 -21.56
CA ARG A 15 -14.47 -26.82 -22.75
C ARG A 15 -14.98 -25.41 -22.97
N TRP A 16 -16.31 -25.24 -22.96
CA TRP A 16 -16.90 -23.91 -23.09
C TRP A 16 -16.38 -22.96 -22.00
N ALA A 17 -16.31 -23.41 -20.75
CA ALA A 17 -15.81 -22.56 -19.66
C ALA A 17 -14.33 -22.18 -19.85
N THR A 18 -13.44 -23.12 -20.22
CA THR A 18 -12.02 -22.83 -20.43
C THR A 18 -11.75 -21.92 -21.62
N ASP A 19 -12.62 -21.94 -22.62
CA ASP A 19 -12.50 -21.12 -23.83
C ASP A 19 -13.01 -19.68 -23.61
N HIS A 20 -13.87 -19.45 -22.61
CA HIS A 20 -14.57 -18.18 -22.43
C HIS A 20 -14.32 -17.49 -21.07
N LEU A 21 -13.83 -18.22 -20.05
CA LEU A 21 -13.73 -17.72 -18.69
C LEU A 21 -12.35 -18.02 -18.07
N PRO A 22 -11.81 -17.11 -17.23
CA PRO A 22 -10.75 -17.46 -16.30
C PRO A 22 -11.24 -18.54 -15.32
N ILE A 23 -10.42 -19.56 -15.11
CA ILE A 23 -10.75 -20.67 -14.22
C ILE A 23 -10.15 -20.44 -12.83
N ALA A 24 -11.00 -20.44 -11.80
CA ALA A 24 -10.56 -20.44 -10.41
C ALA A 24 -9.85 -21.76 -10.06
N CYS A 25 -8.64 -21.64 -9.54
CA CYS A 25 -7.78 -22.75 -9.15
C CYS A 25 -7.20 -22.53 -7.75
N VAL A 26 -6.57 -23.58 -7.24
CA VAL A 26 -5.76 -23.57 -6.04
C VAL A 26 -4.44 -24.24 -6.35
N ASP A 27 -3.35 -23.70 -5.80
CA ASP A 27 -2.02 -24.30 -5.86
C ASP A 27 -1.53 -24.53 -4.43
N VAL A 28 -1.14 -25.76 -4.11
CA VAL A 28 -0.61 -26.12 -2.80
C VAL A 28 0.85 -26.51 -2.94
N LEU A 29 1.71 -25.86 -2.14
CA LEU A 29 3.14 -26.18 -2.06
C LEU A 29 3.44 -26.89 -0.74
N PRO A 30 3.65 -28.21 -0.75
CA PRO A 30 4.24 -28.91 0.38
C PRO A 30 5.60 -28.29 0.73
N VAL A 31 5.79 -27.94 2.00
CA VAL A 31 7.04 -27.36 2.51
C VAL A 31 7.48 -28.09 3.77
N ALA A 32 8.79 -28.22 3.96
CA ALA A 32 9.37 -28.57 5.25
C ALA A 32 10.14 -27.37 5.79
N ARG A 33 9.95 -27.09 7.08
CA ARG A 33 10.57 -25.95 7.78
C ARG A 33 11.58 -26.42 8.81
N ASP A 34 12.56 -25.59 9.11
CA ASP A 34 13.45 -25.76 10.26
C ASP A 34 12.82 -25.24 11.57
N ALA A 35 13.60 -25.23 12.65
CA ALA A 35 13.17 -24.78 13.96
C ALA A 35 12.84 -23.27 14.02
N ASP A 36 13.41 -22.47 13.12
CA ASP A 36 13.20 -21.03 13.03
C ASP A 36 12.01 -20.69 12.10
N GLY A 37 11.36 -21.71 11.54
CA GLY A 37 10.21 -21.56 10.64
C GLY A 37 10.59 -21.24 9.19
N ALA A 38 11.87 -21.26 8.84
CA ALA A 38 12.33 -21.03 7.48
C ALA A 38 12.07 -22.27 6.61
N VAL A 39 11.62 -22.07 5.37
CA VAL A 39 11.42 -23.17 4.42
C VAL A 39 12.79 -23.70 3.98
N THR A 40 13.08 -24.96 4.29
CA THR A 40 14.33 -25.62 3.87
C THR A 40 14.15 -26.50 2.65
N HIS A 41 12.96 -27.10 2.50
CA HIS A 41 12.63 -27.97 1.39
C HIS A 41 11.24 -27.69 0.84
N VAL A 42 11.10 -27.89 -0.47
CA VAL A 42 9.82 -27.82 -1.18
C VAL A 42 9.51 -29.16 -1.83
N GLY A 43 8.26 -29.61 -1.71
CA GLY A 43 7.78 -30.83 -2.34
C GLY A 43 7.12 -30.50 -3.67
N LEU A 44 7.64 -31.06 -4.76
CA LEU A 44 7.06 -30.90 -6.09
C LEU A 44 6.54 -32.25 -6.60
N ILE A 45 5.41 -32.19 -7.32
CA ILE A 45 4.89 -33.33 -8.06
C ILE A 45 5.40 -33.29 -9.48
N ARG A 46 5.48 -34.46 -10.09
CA ARG A 46 5.79 -34.63 -11.49
C ARG A 46 4.50 -34.86 -12.28
N ARG A 47 4.27 -34.08 -13.34
CA ARG A 47 3.00 -34.10 -14.11
C ARG A 47 3.26 -34.06 -15.61
N ASP A 48 2.37 -34.71 -16.35
CA ASP A 48 2.30 -34.59 -17.81
C ASP A 48 1.94 -33.15 -18.21
N SER A 49 2.72 -32.56 -19.11
CA SER A 49 2.44 -31.24 -19.71
C SER A 49 2.48 -31.31 -21.24
N PRO A 50 1.98 -30.26 -21.94
CA PRO A 50 2.10 -30.15 -23.40
C PRO A 50 3.54 -30.16 -23.93
N TRP A 51 4.54 -29.99 -23.07
CA TRP A 51 5.97 -29.99 -23.42
C TRP A 51 6.73 -31.20 -22.86
N GLY A 52 6.02 -32.21 -22.40
CA GLY A 52 6.59 -33.38 -21.72
C GLY A 52 6.38 -33.33 -20.21
N GLU A 53 7.01 -34.26 -19.51
CA GLU A 53 6.86 -34.37 -18.06
C GLU A 53 7.65 -33.25 -17.35
N VAL A 54 7.00 -32.54 -16.43
CA VAL A 54 7.60 -31.41 -15.69
C VAL A 54 7.30 -31.50 -14.21
N TRP A 55 8.12 -30.83 -13.39
CA TRP A 55 7.89 -30.65 -11.96
C TRP A 55 7.01 -29.42 -11.69
N CYS A 56 6.07 -29.52 -10.75
CA CYS A 56 5.21 -28.41 -10.36
C CYS A 56 4.70 -28.53 -8.92
N HIS A 57 4.09 -27.46 -8.42
CA HIS A 57 3.27 -27.50 -7.21
C HIS A 57 2.04 -28.39 -7.41
N VAL A 58 1.31 -28.68 -6.34
CA VAL A 58 0.07 -29.47 -6.40
C VAL A 58 -1.10 -28.54 -6.76
N GLY A 59 -1.42 -28.46 -8.05
CA GLY A 59 -2.42 -27.54 -8.58
C GLY A 59 -3.72 -28.22 -9.00
N GLY A 60 -4.86 -27.55 -8.77
CA GLY A 60 -6.19 -28.10 -9.04
C GLY A 60 -7.24 -27.02 -9.25
N ARG A 61 -8.32 -27.33 -9.98
CA ARG A 61 -9.44 -26.39 -10.13
C ARG A 61 -10.30 -26.39 -8.86
N GLN A 62 -10.88 -25.24 -8.54
CA GLN A 62 -11.97 -25.14 -7.58
C GLN A 62 -13.27 -25.62 -8.25
N GLU A 63 -13.99 -26.52 -7.60
CA GLU A 63 -15.28 -27.00 -8.08
C GLU A 63 -16.42 -26.04 -7.73
N ARG A 64 -17.57 -26.18 -8.40
CA ARG A 64 -18.71 -25.30 -8.14
C ARG A 64 -19.25 -25.57 -6.73
N LEU A 65 -19.46 -24.48 -5.96
CA LEU A 65 -19.92 -24.51 -4.56
C LEU A 65 -18.90 -25.14 -3.59
N GLU A 66 -17.64 -25.21 -3.98
CA GLU A 66 -16.53 -25.61 -3.10
C GLU A 66 -15.88 -24.36 -2.52
N SER A 67 -15.46 -24.39 -1.25
CA SER A 67 -14.64 -23.31 -0.69
C SER A 67 -13.20 -23.41 -1.21
N VAL A 68 -12.45 -22.31 -1.16
CA VAL A 68 -11.05 -22.32 -1.60
C VAL A 68 -10.18 -23.27 -0.77
N HIS A 69 -10.42 -23.36 0.55
CA HIS A 69 -9.70 -24.27 1.43
C HIS A 69 -10.08 -25.74 1.19
N ASP A 70 -11.36 -26.04 0.95
CA ASP A 70 -11.79 -27.40 0.62
C ASP A 70 -11.16 -27.85 -0.70
N ALA A 71 -11.11 -26.95 -1.69
CA ALA A 71 -10.44 -27.22 -2.96
C ALA A 71 -8.94 -27.51 -2.75
N ALA A 72 -8.25 -26.75 -1.89
CA ALA A 72 -6.84 -26.96 -1.60
C ALA A 72 -6.60 -28.31 -0.90
N ARG A 73 -7.42 -28.63 0.10
CA ARG A 73 -7.37 -29.93 0.82
C ARG A 73 -7.64 -31.10 -0.12
N ARG A 74 -8.70 -31.02 -0.93
CA ARG A 74 -9.04 -32.07 -1.91
C ARG A 74 -7.92 -32.24 -2.93
N THR A 75 -7.40 -31.14 -3.48
CA THR A 75 -6.33 -31.18 -4.49
C THR A 75 -5.07 -31.86 -3.94
N LEU A 76 -4.75 -31.62 -2.66
CA LEU A 76 -3.64 -32.29 -1.97
C LEU A 76 -3.91 -33.80 -1.79
N ASP A 77 -5.09 -34.18 -1.29
CA ASP A 77 -5.49 -35.58 -1.04
C ASP A 77 -5.60 -36.42 -2.33
N GLU A 78 -6.10 -35.82 -3.42
CA GLU A 78 -6.21 -36.48 -4.72
C GLU A 78 -4.83 -36.72 -5.37
N SER A 79 -3.81 -35.94 -4.99
CA SER A 79 -2.50 -35.94 -5.64
C SER A 79 -1.39 -36.63 -4.84
N LEU A 80 -1.49 -36.66 -3.51
CA LEU A 80 -0.41 -37.13 -2.63
C LEU A 80 -0.93 -38.06 -1.54
N SER A 81 -0.06 -38.94 -1.04
CA SER A 81 -0.33 -39.80 0.11
C SER A 81 0.95 -40.15 0.86
N PRO A 82 0.93 -40.26 2.20
CA PRO A 82 -0.20 -39.96 3.11
C PRO A 82 -0.24 -38.48 3.51
N VAL A 83 -1.41 -37.84 3.43
CA VAL A 83 -1.60 -36.40 3.73
C VAL A 83 -2.81 -36.12 4.64
N ASP A 84 -3.36 -37.12 5.34
CA ASP A 84 -4.61 -37.00 6.12
C ASP A 84 -4.55 -35.92 7.24
N ASP A 85 -3.36 -35.71 7.79
CA ASP A 85 -3.02 -34.73 8.84
C ASP A 85 -2.36 -33.46 8.29
N VAL A 86 -2.11 -33.38 6.99
CA VAL A 86 -1.49 -32.22 6.35
C VAL A 86 -2.57 -31.21 5.99
N VAL A 87 -2.46 -30.01 6.54
CA VAL A 87 -3.45 -28.94 6.36
C VAL A 87 -2.80 -27.78 5.59
N PRO A 88 -3.38 -27.34 4.45
CA PRO A 88 -2.95 -26.11 3.80
C PRO A 88 -3.07 -24.91 4.75
N SER A 89 -2.19 -23.93 4.58
CA SER A 89 -2.15 -22.72 5.40
C SER A 89 -3.52 -22.02 5.45
N PRO A 90 -3.90 -21.42 6.60
CA PRO A 90 -5.17 -20.72 6.73
C PRO A 90 -5.23 -19.45 5.86
N GLU A 91 -4.09 -18.84 5.56
CA GLU A 91 -3.98 -17.70 4.67
C GLU A 91 -3.23 -18.09 3.39
N PRO A 92 -3.69 -17.63 2.22
CA PRO A 92 -2.92 -17.78 0.99
C PRO A 92 -1.76 -16.79 0.96
N PHE A 93 -0.62 -17.22 0.42
CA PHE A 93 0.58 -16.39 0.37
C PHE A 93 0.78 -15.71 -1.00
N LEU A 94 0.04 -16.15 -2.03
CA LEU A 94 0.15 -15.64 -3.39
C LEU A 94 -1.16 -15.87 -4.15
N VAL A 95 -1.53 -14.92 -5.01
CA VAL A 95 -2.43 -15.16 -6.14
C VAL A 95 -1.58 -15.23 -7.40
N GLN A 96 -1.65 -16.36 -8.10
CA GLN A 96 -0.88 -16.62 -9.30
C GLN A 96 -1.81 -16.71 -10.50
N GLU A 97 -1.48 -15.96 -11.55
CA GLU A 97 -2.21 -15.99 -12.81
C GLU A 97 -1.42 -16.85 -13.82
N TYR A 98 -2.14 -17.69 -14.56
CA TYR A 98 -1.62 -18.49 -15.64
C TYR A 98 -2.37 -18.14 -16.92
N PHE A 99 -1.64 -17.63 -17.91
CA PHE A 99 -2.23 -17.28 -19.21
C PHE A 99 -1.86 -18.32 -20.27
N PRO A 100 -2.69 -18.49 -21.32
CA PRO A 100 -2.31 -19.30 -22.47
C PRO A 100 -1.08 -18.76 -23.22
N ASP A 101 -0.87 -17.45 -23.13
CA ASP A 101 0.24 -16.69 -23.71
C ASP A 101 1.25 -16.23 -22.65
N VAL A 102 2.51 -16.01 -23.06
CA VAL A 102 3.57 -15.52 -22.16
C VAL A 102 3.31 -14.06 -21.78
N ARG A 103 3.28 -13.77 -20.48
CA ARG A 103 3.15 -12.40 -19.95
C ARG A 103 4.17 -12.11 -18.85
N PRO A 104 4.66 -10.86 -18.73
CA PRO A 104 5.58 -10.50 -17.65
C PRO A 104 5.00 -10.81 -16.28
N GLY A 105 5.72 -11.59 -15.48
CA GLY A 105 5.36 -11.91 -14.10
C GLY A 105 4.25 -12.95 -13.93
N ALA A 106 3.68 -13.50 -15.00
CA ALA A 106 2.65 -14.54 -14.94
C ALA A 106 3.21 -15.94 -15.25
N GLY A 107 2.46 -16.96 -14.86
CA GLY A 107 2.69 -18.34 -15.29
C GLY A 107 2.07 -18.59 -16.66
N VAL A 108 2.40 -19.73 -17.25
CA VAL A 108 1.85 -20.13 -18.56
C VAL A 108 1.12 -21.47 -18.42
N ASP A 109 -0.14 -21.51 -18.84
CA ASP A 109 -0.89 -22.75 -19.04
C ASP A 109 -1.58 -22.69 -20.41
N PRO A 110 -1.04 -23.34 -21.45
CA PRO A 110 -1.58 -23.27 -22.81
C PRO A 110 -2.96 -23.93 -22.92
N ARG A 111 -3.41 -24.65 -21.88
CA ARG A 111 -4.70 -25.34 -21.87
C ARG A 111 -5.86 -24.42 -21.49
N LYS A 112 -5.61 -23.35 -20.72
CA LYS A 112 -6.64 -22.45 -20.17
C LYS A 112 -6.04 -21.22 -19.48
N HIS A 113 -6.81 -20.14 -19.39
CA HIS A 113 -6.53 -19.06 -18.44
C HIS A 113 -6.98 -19.49 -17.03
N ALA A 114 -6.07 -19.44 -16.05
CA ALA A 114 -6.36 -19.77 -14.65
C ALA A 114 -5.90 -18.70 -13.67
N VAL A 115 -6.67 -18.52 -12.59
CA VAL A 115 -6.33 -17.68 -11.44
C VAL A 115 -6.28 -18.60 -10.22
N ALA A 116 -5.08 -18.80 -9.67
CA ALA A 116 -4.82 -19.74 -8.59
C ALA A 116 -4.54 -19.02 -7.27
N VAL A 117 -5.26 -19.42 -6.22
CA VAL A 117 -4.96 -19.03 -4.84
C VAL A 117 -3.96 -20.03 -4.27
N CYS A 118 -2.80 -19.55 -3.84
CA CYS A 118 -1.66 -20.38 -3.47
C CYS A 118 -1.52 -20.52 -1.96
N PHE A 119 -1.38 -21.76 -1.48
CA PHE A 119 -1.20 -22.11 -0.07
C PHE A 119 0.09 -22.90 0.12
N THR A 120 0.76 -22.72 1.26
CA THR A 120 1.76 -23.69 1.70
C THR A 120 1.06 -24.81 2.45
N ALA A 121 1.65 -26.00 2.50
CA ALA A 121 1.21 -27.08 3.37
C ALA A 121 2.44 -27.58 4.13
N ASP A 122 2.47 -27.34 5.44
CA ASP A 122 3.59 -27.75 6.27
C ASP A 122 3.58 -29.27 6.45
N VAL A 123 4.69 -29.90 6.06
CA VAL A 123 4.89 -31.34 6.15
C VAL A 123 6.13 -31.60 6.99
N PRO A 124 6.06 -32.52 7.97
CA PRO A 124 7.22 -32.93 8.74
C PRO A 124 8.40 -33.33 7.84
N ALA A 125 9.59 -32.83 8.18
CA ALA A 125 10.80 -33.15 7.44
C ALA A 125 11.02 -34.67 7.35
N GLY A 126 11.39 -35.16 6.17
CA GLY A 126 11.63 -36.58 5.93
C GLY A 126 10.37 -37.43 5.72
N ARG A 127 9.16 -36.85 5.74
CA ARG A 127 7.95 -37.61 5.42
C ARG A 127 7.97 -38.12 3.98
N ALA A 128 7.82 -39.43 3.83
CA ALA A 128 7.81 -40.12 2.54
C ALA A 128 6.45 -39.98 1.83
N LEU A 129 6.21 -38.80 1.25
CA LEU A 129 5.05 -38.57 0.38
C LEU A 129 5.24 -39.26 -0.98
N ARG A 130 4.14 -39.78 -1.52
CA ARG A 130 4.09 -40.44 -2.83
C ARG A 130 2.98 -39.81 -3.66
N ALA A 131 3.19 -39.77 -4.97
CA ALA A 131 2.14 -39.43 -5.91
C ALA A 131 0.97 -40.42 -5.81
N ARG A 132 -0.25 -39.90 -5.90
CA ARG A 132 -1.51 -40.63 -5.94
C ARG A 132 -2.39 -40.03 -7.04
N GLY A 133 -3.35 -40.81 -7.51
CA GLY A 133 -4.35 -40.35 -8.46
C GLY A 133 -3.77 -40.17 -9.86
N SER A 134 -4.45 -39.33 -10.66
CA SER A 134 -4.07 -39.07 -12.05
C SER A 134 -3.29 -37.77 -12.25
N GLU A 135 -3.28 -36.88 -11.25
CA GLU A 135 -2.64 -35.55 -11.36
C GLU A 135 -1.12 -35.60 -11.15
N ALA A 136 -0.62 -36.56 -10.35
CA ALA A 136 0.79 -36.71 -10.06
C ALA A 136 1.32 -38.09 -10.53
N ARG A 137 2.43 -38.07 -11.25
CA ARG A 137 3.20 -39.27 -11.68
C ARG A 137 4.33 -39.61 -10.73
N GLY A 138 4.83 -38.61 -10.01
CA GLY A 138 5.93 -38.73 -9.07
C GLY A 138 5.90 -37.57 -8.06
N PHE A 139 6.70 -37.72 -7.01
CA PHE A 139 6.89 -36.69 -5.98
C PHE A 139 8.36 -36.70 -5.56
N ALA A 140 8.93 -35.53 -5.33
CA ALA A 140 10.27 -35.39 -4.76
C ALA A 140 10.36 -34.13 -3.89
N TRP A 141 11.18 -34.24 -2.84
CA TRP A 141 11.62 -33.10 -2.05
C TRP A 141 12.85 -32.49 -2.70
N PHE A 142 12.86 -31.17 -2.80
CA PHE A 142 14.00 -30.38 -3.27
C PHE A 142 14.42 -29.42 -2.17
N GLU A 143 15.72 -29.38 -1.90
CA GLU A 143 16.29 -28.32 -1.07
C GLU A 143 16.13 -26.99 -1.80
N VAL A 144 15.83 -25.93 -1.05
CA VAL A 144 15.62 -24.59 -1.62
C VAL A 144 16.85 -24.08 -2.39
N GLY A 145 18.06 -24.45 -1.97
CA GLY A 145 19.30 -24.12 -2.68
C GLY A 145 19.61 -25.01 -3.89
N ALA A 146 18.86 -26.10 -4.09
CA ALA A 146 19.10 -27.12 -5.11
C ALA A 146 17.80 -27.49 -5.85
N LEU A 147 17.06 -26.47 -6.28
CA LEU A 147 15.84 -26.64 -7.06
C LEU A 147 16.13 -27.22 -8.46
N PRO A 148 15.16 -27.89 -9.10
CA PRO A 148 15.28 -28.31 -10.49
C PRO A 148 15.56 -27.13 -11.43
N GLU A 149 16.23 -27.43 -12.54
CA GLU A 149 16.45 -26.47 -13.61
C GLU A 149 15.12 -25.83 -14.05
N PRO A 150 15.05 -24.50 -14.23
CA PRO A 150 13.79 -23.80 -14.54
C PRO A 150 13.05 -24.34 -15.77
N SER A 151 13.76 -24.89 -16.76
CA SER A 151 13.17 -25.51 -17.95
C SER A 151 12.43 -26.82 -17.67
N THR A 152 12.69 -27.45 -16.52
CA THR A 152 12.03 -28.69 -16.07
C THR A 152 10.84 -28.41 -15.15
N LEU A 153 10.62 -27.15 -14.79
CA LEU A 153 9.50 -26.70 -13.97
C LEU A 153 8.34 -26.25 -14.86
N TRP A 154 7.11 -26.42 -14.36
CA TRP A 154 5.96 -25.78 -14.99
C TRP A 154 6.12 -24.24 -14.95
N PRO A 155 5.89 -23.52 -16.06
CA PRO A 155 6.03 -22.06 -16.10
C PRO A 155 5.14 -21.36 -15.07
N GLY A 156 5.76 -20.82 -14.02
CA GLY A 156 5.10 -20.19 -12.87
C GLY A 156 5.42 -20.84 -11.53
N SER A 157 5.78 -22.13 -11.49
CA SER A 157 6.10 -22.84 -10.24
C SER A 157 7.32 -22.26 -9.53
N LEU A 158 8.35 -21.83 -10.26
CA LEU A 158 9.54 -21.21 -9.66
C LEU A 158 9.18 -19.92 -8.88
N ARG A 159 8.30 -19.08 -9.43
CA ARG A 159 7.84 -17.86 -8.75
C ARG A 159 7.11 -18.18 -7.46
N MET A 160 6.26 -19.21 -7.48
CA MET A 160 5.56 -19.68 -6.29
C MET A 160 6.54 -20.17 -5.22
N VAL A 161 7.54 -20.97 -5.59
CA VAL A 161 8.60 -21.42 -4.67
C VAL A 161 9.36 -20.23 -4.10
N GLN A 162 9.82 -19.31 -4.94
CA GLN A 162 10.53 -18.11 -4.52
C GLN A 162 9.71 -17.26 -3.54
N ARG A 163 8.39 -17.17 -3.73
CA ARG A 163 7.49 -16.42 -2.83
C ARG A 163 7.23 -17.15 -1.51
N ALA A 164 7.21 -18.48 -1.51
CA ALA A 164 7.05 -19.28 -0.30
C ALA A 164 8.33 -19.34 0.55
N VAL A 165 9.49 -19.30 -0.12
CA VAL A 165 10.84 -19.33 0.48
C VAL A 165 11.27 -17.96 0.94
N ALA A 166 10.90 -16.90 0.21
CA ALA A 166 11.13 -15.55 0.66
C ALA A 166 10.66 -15.46 2.11
N PRO A 167 11.43 -14.82 3.01
CA PRO A 167 10.99 -14.62 4.37
C PRO A 167 9.57 -14.10 4.29
N ALA A 168 8.63 -14.79 4.92
CA ALA A 168 7.30 -14.23 5.11
C ALA A 168 7.53 -12.79 5.60
N PRO A 169 6.83 -11.78 5.06
CA PRO A 169 6.91 -10.44 5.63
C PRO A 169 6.67 -10.62 7.13
N ASP A 170 7.70 -10.34 7.92
CA ASP A 170 7.90 -10.84 9.28
C ASP A 170 6.61 -10.76 10.12
N THR A 171 5.85 -11.85 10.18
CA THR A 171 4.66 -11.98 11.03
C THR A 171 5.01 -12.49 12.43
N SER A 172 6.28 -12.86 12.66
CA SER A 172 6.87 -13.09 13.98
C SER A 172 7.31 -11.79 14.68
N GLY A 173 7.36 -10.67 13.97
CA GLY A 173 7.55 -9.34 14.53
C GLY A 173 6.29 -8.80 15.21
N THR A 174 5.74 -9.46 16.24
CA THR A 174 4.70 -8.83 17.05
C THR A 174 5.23 -7.55 17.71
N SER A 175 6.54 -7.46 17.99
CA SER A 175 7.20 -6.20 18.37
C SER A 175 7.38 -5.25 17.20
N GLY A 176 7.97 -5.67 16.07
CA GLY A 176 8.22 -4.78 14.92
C GLY A 176 6.96 -4.27 14.21
N THR A 177 5.89 -5.07 14.16
CA THR A 177 4.60 -4.66 13.60
C THR A 177 3.83 -3.78 14.57
N ALA A 178 3.90 -4.04 15.88
CA ALA A 178 3.35 -3.13 16.89
C ALA A 178 4.13 -1.81 16.95
N ASP A 179 5.45 -1.85 16.84
CA ASP A 179 6.34 -0.67 16.82
C ASP A 179 6.14 0.14 15.53
N GLU A 180 5.94 -0.51 14.38
CA GLU A 180 5.62 0.17 13.12
C GLU A 180 4.18 0.67 13.05
N LEU A 181 3.21 -0.04 13.61
CA LEU A 181 1.84 0.46 13.78
C LEU A 181 1.82 1.63 14.76
N ALA A 182 2.58 1.56 15.86
CA ALA A 182 2.77 2.68 16.77
C ALA A 182 3.52 3.84 16.10
N ALA A 183 4.49 3.55 15.21
CA ALA A 183 5.15 4.56 14.39
C ALA A 183 4.17 5.19 13.40
N TYR A 184 3.29 4.40 12.79
CA TYR A 184 2.24 4.88 11.90
C TYR A 184 1.22 5.74 12.65
N GLU A 185 0.74 5.28 13.81
CA GLU A 185 -0.17 6.02 14.67
C GLU A 185 0.44 7.32 15.17
N SER A 186 1.70 7.29 15.62
CA SER A 186 2.40 8.50 16.07
C SER A 186 2.70 9.48 14.93
N LEU A 187 3.06 9.00 13.74
CA LEU A 187 3.24 9.84 12.55
C LEU A 187 1.91 10.42 12.08
N SER A 188 0.83 9.63 12.08
CA SER A 188 -0.52 10.08 11.74
C SER A 188 -1.02 11.13 12.72
N ALA A 189 -0.87 10.89 14.03
CA ALA A 189 -1.22 11.85 15.07
C ALA A 189 -0.41 13.15 14.95
N ARG A 190 0.89 13.05 14.61
CA ARG A 190 1.74 14.21 14.36
C ARG A 190 1.33 14.99 13.11
N GLU A 191 1.00 14.31 12.02
CA GLU A 191 0.50 14.94 10.79
C GLU A 191 -0.77 15.73 11.07
N VAL A 192 -1.75 15.11 11.76
CA VAL A 192 -3.00 15.75 12.15
C VAL A 192 -2.74 16.98 13.02
N SER A 193 -1.88 16.85 14.04
CA SER A 193 -1.52 17.96 14.91
C SER A 193 -0.82 19.11 14.17
N LEU A 194 0.12 18.80 13.26
CA LEU A 194 0.79 19.81 12.45
C LEU A 194 -0.17 20.49 11.47
N ASN A 195 -1.11 19.74 10.88
CA ASN A 195 -2.14 20.29 10.01
C ASN A 195 -3.08 21.22 10.78
N GLU A 196 -3.47 20.87 12.01
CA GLU A 196 -4.23 21.77 12.89
C GLU A 196 -3.47 23.05 13.23
N LEU A 197 -2.21 22.92 13.69
CA LEU A 197 -1.35 24.06 14.02
C LEU A 197 -1.09 24.97 12.83
N MET A 198 -0.96 24.40 11.62
CA MET A 198 -0.80 25.15 10.38
C MET A 198 -1.99 26.08 10.15
N TRP A 199 -3.22 25.67 10.42
CA TRP A 199 -4.41 26.51 10.23
C TRP A 199 -4.70 27.45 11.42
N GLN A 200 -4.28 27.09 12.63
CA GLN A 200 -4.40 27.96 13.80
C GLN A 200 -3.44 29.14 13.78
N THR A 201 -2.20 28.93 13.31
CA THR A 201 -1.15 29.96 13.23
C THR A 201 -1.62 31.27 12.56
N PRO A 202 -2.17 31.25 11.33
CA PRO A 202 -2.63 32.47 10.69
C PRO A 202 -3.83 33.11 11.42
N ALA A 203 -4.74 32.33 12.01
CA ALA A 203 -5.89 32.87 12.72
C ALA A 203 -5.47 33.66 13.97
N LEU A 204 -4.56 33.10 14.79
CA LEU A 204 -4.03 33.79 15.97
C LEU A 204 -3.19 35.01 15.58
N ALA A 205 -2.38 34.88 14.53
CA ALA A 205 -1.57 35.98 14.02
C ALA A 205 -2.45 37.15 13.56
N MET A 206 -3.51 36.89 12.80
CA MET A 206 -4.42 37.93 12.30
C MET A 206 -5.11 38.68 13.43
N THR A 207 -5.50 38.00 14.50
CA THR A 207 -6.09 38.65 15.69
C THR A 207 -5.09 39.58 16.37
N ALA A 208 -3.86 39.10 16.62
CA ALA A 208 -2.81 39.91 17.24
C ALA A 208 -2.44 41.11 16.36
N MET A 209 -2.31 40.89 15.04
CA MET A 209 -1.97 41.92 14.08
C MET A 209 -3.07 42.96 13.91
N ALA A 210 -4.35 42.57 13.92
CA ALA A 210 -5.48 43.50 13.87
C ALA A 210 -5.45 44.46 15.08
N PHE A 211 -5.20 43.94 16.28
CA PHE A 211 -5.05 44.76 17.48
C PHE A 211 -3.84 45.70 17.42
N LEU A 212 -2.68 45.22 16.96
CA LEU A 212 -1.50 46.07 16.82
C LEU A 212 -1.69 47.15 15.75
N LEU A 213 -2.44 46.84 14.69
CA LEU A 213 -2.73 47.78 13.62
C LEU A 213 -3.66 48.92 14.10
N THR A 214 -4.62 48.66 14.97
CA THR A 214 -5.48 49.73 15.52
C THR A 214 -4.66 50.75 16.32
N ILE A 215 -3.62 50.29 17.04
CA ILE A 215 -2.68 51.18 17.73
C ILE A 215 -1.80 51.93 16.72
N ALA A 216 -1.27 51.24 15.72
CA ALA A 216 -0.37 51.85 14.73
C ALA A 216 -1.05 52.94 13.87
N LEU A 217 -2.36 52.80 13.62
CA LEU A 217 -3.19 53.74 12.86
C LEU A 217 -3.87 54.81 13.73
N GLY A 218 -3.83 54.68 15.06
CA GLY A 218 -4.51 55.61 15.96
C GLY A 218 -3.79 56.97 16.09
N ASP A 219 -4.41 57.89 16.82
CA ASP A 219 -3.89 59.27 17.01
C ASP A 219 -2.94 59.40 18.22
N GLY A 220 -2.38 58.28 18.70
CA GLY A 220 -1.45 58.24 19.83
C GLY A 220 -0.07 58.81 19.50
N ALA A 221 0.84 58.79 20.49
CA ALA A 221 2.20 59.30 20.29
C ALA A 221 2.92 58.54 19.17
N ALA A 222 3.62 59.26 18.29
CA ALA A 222 4.25 58.70 17.09
C ALA A 222 5.19 57.51 17.39
N TRP A 223 5.92 57.55 18.50
CA TRP A 223 6.79 56.44 18.94
C TRP A 223 5.99 55.17 19.34
N GLN A 224 4.79 55.31 19.92
CA GLN A 224 3.92 54.18 20.28
C GLN A 224 3.37 53.52 19.02
N ARG A 225 2.99 54.33 18.04
CA ARG A 225 2.52 53.85 16.73
C ARG A 225 3.63 53.13 15.97
N ALA A 226 4.84 53.70 15.96
CA ALA A 226 6.01 53.10 15.34
C ALA A 226 6.32 51.73 15.96
N LEU A 227 6.31 51.65 17.30
CA LEU A 227 6.51 50.41 18.04
C LEU A 227 5.44 49.36 17.72
N ALA A 228 4.16 49.74 17.70
CA ALA A 228 3.06 48.82 17.39
C ALA A 228 3.14 48.27 15.97
N GLY A 229 3.46 49.13 14.98
CA GLY A 229 3.69 48.71 13.60
C GLY A 229 4.89 47.75 13.49
N ALA A 230 5.96 48.01 14.24
CA ALA A 230 7.17 47.19 14.18
C ALA A 230 6.91 45.80 14.74
N LEU A 231 6.21 45.74 15.89
CA LEU A 231 5.78 44.49 16.49
C LEU A 231 4.82 43.72 15.58
N SER A 232 3.88 44.41 14.92
CA SER A 232 2.97 43.80 13.95
C SER A 232 3.74 43.17 12.78
N ALA A 233 4.73 43.87 12.22
CA ALA A 233 5.57 43.35 11.15
C ALA A 233 6.37 42.10 11.58
N VAL A 234 6.94 42.13 12.80
CA VAL A 234 7.66 40.98 13.38
C VAL A 234 6.74 39.78 13.57
N VAL A 235 5.54 39.98 14.14
CA VAL A 235 4.53 38.92 14.30
C VAL A 235 4.14 38.33 12.95
N ALA A 236 3.91 39.16 11.93
CA ALA A 236 3.56 38.71 10.59
C ALA A 236 4.63 37.78 9.99
N VAL A 237 5.90 38.16 10.07
CA VAL A 237 7.03 37.36 9.55
C VAL A 237 7.20 36.07 10.35
N ALA A 238 7.14 36.15 11.68
CA ALA A 238 7.24 34.98 12.54
C ALA A 238 6.11 33.98 12.27
N SER A 239 4.87 34.46 12.10
CA SER A 239 3.72 33.62 11.77
C SER A 239 3.80 33.02 10.36
N ALA A 240 4.32 33.77 9.37
CA ALA A 240 4.56 33.24 8.03
C ALA A 240 5.61 32.12 8.06
N GLN A 241 6.70 32.30 8.80
CA GLN A 241 7.74 31.29 8.98
C GLN A 241 7.21 30.05 9.71
N LEU A 242 6.40 30.23 10.76
CA LEU A 242 5.81 29.14 11.53
C LEU A 242 4.82 28.33 10.68
N LEU A 243 3.96 29.01 9.91
CA LEU A 243 3.07 28.38 8.93
C LEU A 243 3.84 27.55 7.90
N ALA A 244 4.94 28.10 7.36
CA ALA A 244 5.79 27.39 6.41
C ALA A 244 6.43 26.13 7.04
N LYS A 245 6.90 26.24 8.29
CA LYS A 245 7.49 25.13 9.04
C LYS A 245 6.47 24.02 9.30
N HIS A 246 5.27 24.35 9.78
CA HIS A 246 4.20 23.36 10.02
C HIS A 246 3.74 22.71 8.71
N SER A 247 3.59 23.49 7.63
CA SER A 247 3.25 22.94 6.32
C SER A 247 4.30 21.98 5.79
N ALA A 248 5.60 22.27 5.97
CA ALA A 248 6.67 21.39 5.52
C ALA A 248 6.70 20.09 6.32
N GLY A 249 6.51 20.17 7.65
CA GLY A 249 6.40 19.00 8.52
C GLY A 249 5.24 18.10 8.13
N ALA A 250 4.04 18.66 7.95
CA ALA A 250 2.86 17.88 7.55
C ALA A 250 3.03 17.19 6.18
N ILE A 251 3.73 17.81 5.22
CA ILE A 251 4.03 17.18 3.92
C ILE A 251 5.02 16.03 4.10
N ALA A 252 6.10 16.23 4.87
CA ALA A 252 7.09 15.19 5.11
C ALA A 252 6.47 13.97 5.83
N ASP A 253 5.55 14.21 6.76
CA ASP A 253 4.83 13.16 7.47
C ASP A 253 3.87 12.40 6.55
N ALA A 254 3.12 13.11 5.69
CA ALA A 254 2.27 12.47 4.68
C ALA A 254 3.08 11.61 3.69
N ASP A 255 4.26 12.08 3.25
CA ASP A 255 5.14 11.31 2.37
C ASP A 255 5.70 10.07 3.09
N ALA A 256 6.06 10.18 4.37
CA ALA A 256 6.53 9.07 5.19
C ALA A 256 5.41 8.02 5.44
N LEU A 257 4.19 8.47 5.72
CA LEU A 257 3.00 7.63 5.86
C LEU A 257 2.71 6.89 4.54
N HIS A 258 2.74 7.60 3.40
CA HIS A 258 2.55 6.99 2.10
C HIS A 258 3.63 5.93 1.75
N ALA A 259 4.88 6.19 2.13
CA ALA A 259 5.95 5.23 1.97
C ALA A 259 5.76 3.98 2.86
N LEU A 260 5.18 4.15 4.05
CA LEU A 260 4.82 3.02 4.93
C LEU A 260 3.64 2.22 4.34
N GLU A 261 2.59 2.90 3.88
CA GLU A 261 1.44 2.29 3.21
C GLU A 261 1.86 1.45 2.01
N THR A 262 2.72 2.02 1.15
CA THR A 262 3.21 1.35 -0.06
C THR A 262 4.06 0.12 0.27
N ARG A 263 4.93 0.22 1.28
CA ARG A 263 5.78 -0.91 1.73
C ARG A 263 4.95 -2.06 2.30
N ARG A 264 3.86 -1.75 3.00
CA ARG A 264 2.99 -2.73 3.66
C ARG A 264 1.80 -3.19 2.79
N GLY A 265 1.65 -2.64 1.58
CA GLY A 265 0.51 -2.95 0.72
C GLY A 265 -0.83 -2.48 1.30
N MET A 266 -0.81 -1.45 2.14
CA MET A 266 -2.01 -0.86 2.75
C MET A 266 -2.79 -0.02 1.72
N LEU A 267 -4.02 0.33 2.09
CA LEU A 267 -4.80 1.32 1.32
C LEU A 267 -4.02 2.65 1.26
N PRO A 268 -3.84 3.23 0.07
CA PRO A 268 -3.01 4.42 -0.11
C PRO A 268 -3.79 5.70 0.28
N VAL A 269 -4.05 5.88 1.58
CA VAL A 269 -4.82 7.01 2.11
C VAL A 269 -4.03 8.31 1.98
N HIS A 270 -2.71 8.25 2.22
CA HIS A 270 -1.81 9.41 2.15
C HIS A 270 -1.18 9.61 0.78
N ALA A 271 -1.67 8.90 -0.25
CA ALA A 271 -1.16 9.09 -1.60
C ALA A 271 -1.35 10.54 -2.08
N PRO A 272 -0.32 11.12 -2.73
CA PRO A 272 -0.46 12.44 -3.31
C PRO A 272 -1.61 12.44 -4.32
N PRO A 273 -2.48 13.46 -4.32
CA PRO A 273 -3.61 13.51 -5.23
C PRO A 273 -3.11 13.40 -6.67
N LYS A 274 -3.68 12.46 -7.43
CA LYS A 274 -3.33 12.26 -8.85
C LYS A 274 -3.52 13.58 -9.59
N ARG A 275 -2.45 14.11 -10.19
CA ARG A 275 -2.51 15.23 -11.14
C ARG A 275 -3.15 14.76 -12.46
N GLY A 276 -4.45 14.45 -12.42
CA GLY A 276 -5.25 14.27 -13.64
C GLY A 276 -5.62 15.63 -14.25
N PRO A 277 -6.22 15.65 -15.46
CA PRO A 277 -6.96 16.84 -15.90
C PRO A 277 -7.97 17.12 -14.79
N ARG A 278 -7.75 18.22 -14.07
CA ARG A 278 -8.49 18.58 -12.87
C ARG A 278 -9.95 18.32 -13.14
N ALA A 279 -10.57 17.44 -12.37
CA ALA A 279 -12.02 17.32 -12.35
C ALA A 279 -12.50 18.75 -12.18
N THR A 280 -12.98 19.31 -13.28
CA THR A 280 -13.44 20.68 -13.35
C THR A 280 -14.44 20.78 -12.21
N VAL A 281 -14.11 21.55 -11.17
CA VAL A 281 -15.15 22.12 -10.33
C VAL A 281 -16.13 22.70 -11.35
N ARG A 282 -17.30 22.08 -11.47
CA ARG A 282 -18.27 22.34 -12.53
C ARG A 282 -18.60 23.84 -12.43
N GLY A 283 -17.97 24.66 -13.28
CA GLY A 283 -18.02 26.11 -13.16
C GLY A 283 -16.74 26.78 -13.67
N ASP A 284 -16.79 27.25 -14.91
CA ASP A 284 -15.83 28.22 -15.40
C ASP A 284 -16.06 29.55 -14.66
N GLY A 285 -15.06 30.02 -13.90
CA GLY A 285 -15.18 31.29 -13.18
C GLY A 285 -14.13 31.53 -12.11
N LEU A 286 -14.23 32.70 -11.45
CA LEU A 286 -13.34 33.14 -10.37
C LEU A 286 -13.23 32.12 -9.22
N TRP A 287 -14.32 31.41 -8.90
CA TRP A 287 -14.32 30.43 -7.81
C TRP A 287 -13.45 29.22 -8.11
N ALA A 288 -13.54 28.66 -9.31
CA ALA A 288 -12.67 27.57 -9.75
C ALA A 288 -11.20 28.04 -9.83
N TRP A 289 -10.96 29.28 -10.26
CA TRP A 289 -9.63 29.88 -10.22
C TRP A 289 -9.08 29.92 -8.78
N PHE A 290 -9.86 30.38 -7.79
CA PHE A 290 -9.44 30.48 -6.39
C PHE A 290 -9.17 29.11 -5.75
N ALA A 291 -10.10 28.15 -5.92
CA ALA A 291 -10.01 26.80 -5.37
C ALA A 291 -8.78 26.03 -5.88
N ASP A 292 -8.30 26.40 -7.08
CA ASP A 292 -7.21 25.72 -7.75
C ASP A 292 -5.82 26.05 -7.19
N ARG A 293 -5.70 27.16 -6.45
CA ARG A 293 -4.43 27.57 -5.87
C ARG A 293 -4.27 26.94 -4.49
N ARG A 294 -3.03 26.57 -4.17
CA ARG A 294 -2.70 25.99 -2.86
C ARG A 294 -2.92 27.04 -1.76
N SER A 295 -3.94 26.84 -0.93
CA SER A 295 -4.31 27.75 0.17
C SER A 295 -3.12 28.11 1.08
N ARG A 296 -2.20 27.17 1.32
CA ARG A 296 -0.98 27.39 2.14
C ARG A 296 -0.07 28.50 1.57
N ARG A 297 0.06 28.59 0.24
CA ARG A 297 0.85 29.63 -0.42
C ARG A 297 0.16 30.99 -0.35
N TRP A 298 -1.17 30.99 -0.52
CA TRP A 298 -1.96 32.21 -0.37
C TRP A 298 -1.82 32.82 1.02
N TRP A 299 -2.04 32.01 2.06
CA TRP A 299 -1.91 32.47 3.44
C TRP A 299 -0.51 32.98 3.77
N PHE A 300 0.53 32.30 3.29
CA PHE A 300 1.90 32.75 3.46
C PHE A 300 2.15 34.12 2.81
N VAL A 301 1.71 34.31 1.56
CA VAL A 301 1.84 35.59 0.85
C VAL A 301 1.04 36.69 1.54
N SER A 302 -0.17 36.40 2.01
CA SER A 302 -1.00 37.36 2.74
C SER A 302 -0.35 37.83 4.04
N LEU A 303 0.25 36.93 4.82
CA LEU A 303 0.98 37.29 6.04
C LEU A 303 2.18 38.18 5.73
N LEU A 304 2.96 37.85 4.69
CA LEU A 304 4.10 38.68 4.28
C LEU A 304 3.68 40.06 3.77
N ALA A 305 2.60 40.12 2.98
CA ALA A 305 2.05 41.38 2.49
C ALA A 305 1.58 42.26 3.66
N PHE A 306 0.92 41.66 4.65
CA PHE A 306 0.51 42.36 5.86
C PHE A 306 1.72 42.90 6.64
N GLY A 307 2.76 42.09 6.82
CA GLY A 307 4.00 42.51 7.47
C GLY A 307 4.68 43.69 6.75
N ALA A 308 4.67 43.70 5.43
CA ALA A 308 5.20 44.81 4.64
C ALA A 308 4.41 46.12 4.84
N VAL A 309 3.08 46.04 4.92
CA VAL A 309 2.23 47.19 5.26
C VAL A 309 2.53 47.71 6.66
N SER A 310 2.63 46.82 7.66
CA SER A 310 2.98 47.21 9.03
C SER A 310 4.37 47.85 9.12
N ALA A 311 5.35 47.35 8.39
CA ALA A 311 6.68 47.94 8.31
C ALA A 311 6.67 49.35 7.68
N LEU A 312 5.85 49.56 6.65
CA LEU A 312 5.67 50.90 6.07
C LEU A 312 5.09 51.88 7.08
N LEU A 313 4.08 51.47 7.84
CA LEU A 313 3.47 52.29 8.90
C LEU A 313 4.48 52.66 10.00
N THR A 314 5.38 51.72 10.35
CA THR A 314 6.48 51.99 11.28
C THR A 314 7.40 53.08 10.75
N VAL A 315 7.80 53.01 9.49
CA VAL A 315 8.69 54.01 8.88
C VAL A 315 8.04 55.38 8.89
N THR A 316 6.76 55.49 8.52
CA THR A 316 6.05 56.78 8.52
C THR A 316 5.93 57.36 9.92
N ALA A 317 5.57 56.54 10.92
CA ALA A 317 5.44 57.01 12.31
C ALA A 317 6.80 57.37 12.94
N THR A 318 7.87 56.68 12.55
CA THR A 318 9.23 57.00 13.03
C THR A 318 9.70 58.32 12.44
N ALA A 319 9.42 58.59 11.16
CA ALA A 319 9.75 59.87 10.53
C ALA A 319 9.01 61.04 11.20
N GLU A 320 7.73 60.86 11.55
CA GLU A 320 6.95 61.85 12.31
C GLU A 320 7.54 62.09 13.72
N ALA A 321 7.90 61.04 14.44
CA ALA A 321 8.50 61.15 15.77
C ALA A 321 9.84 61.90 15.74
N LEU A 322 10.67 61.66 14.72
CA LEU A 322 11.95 62.36 14.54
C LEU A 322 11.75 63.82 14.11
N GLY A 323 10.76 64.11 13.27
CA GLY A 323 10.39 65.46 12.89
C GLY A 323 9.87 66.31 14.04
N ALA A 324 9.27 65.69 15.07
CA ALA A 324 8.84 66.36 16.29
C ALA A 324 9.98 66.65 17.29
N LEU A 325 11.18 66.09 17.08
CA LEU A 325 12.36 66.28 17.94
C LEU A 325 13.31 67.39 17.43
N VAL A 326 13.08 67.89 16.21
CA VAL A 326 13.85 68.97 15.56
C VAL A 326 13.09 70.29 15.67
#